data_AF-A0A1G3XXJ4-F1
#
_entry.id   AF-A0A1G3XXJ4-F1
#
_cell.length_a   1.000
_cell.length_b   1.000
_cell.length_c   1.000
_cell.angle_alpha   90.00
_cell.angle_beta   90.00
_cell.angle_gamma   90.00
#
_symmetry.space_group_name_H-M   'P 1'
#
loop_
_entity.id
_entity.type
_entity.pdbx_description
1 polymer ?
#
loop_
_entity_poly.entity_id
_entity_poly.type
_entity_poly.pdbx_seq_one_letter_code
_entity_poly.pdbx_strand_id
1 'polypeptide(L)'
;MSKNIKILIVCSLVLNILLIGFVTGDVSHRFFKVDSFRKKPPKLSVKLSPEKEKLFLDTIEKVRLENRSIRNQMKETREKIFSILIAPEFDETAYESEAKKLHELRGLMMQQLSNATKETAKQFNEEERKALAVYLKDSARSRRDISKDDRTH
;
A
#
# COMPACT_ATOMS: atom_id res chain seq x y z
N MET A 1 -11.16 -40.18 32.21
CA MET A 1 -10.12 -39.64 31.31
C MET A 1 -8.76 -39.75 31.99
N SER A 2 -7.80 -40.41 31.35
CA SER A 2 -6.44 -40.54 31.89
C SER A 2 -5.71 -39.20 31.90
N LYS A 3 -4.84 -38.97 32.88
CA LYS A 3 -4.04 -37.73 33.01
C LYS A 3 -3.26 -37.41 31.72
N ASN A 4 -2.81 -38.45 31.02
CA ASN A 4 -2.05 -38.34 29.78
C ASN A 4 -2.86 -37.73 28.63
N ILE A 5 -4.15 -38.06 28.52
CA ILE A 5 -5.04 -37.47 27.49
C ILE A 5 -5.28 -35.98 27.75
N LYS A 6 -5.43 -35.57 29.02
CA LYS A 6 -5.58 -34.16 29.37
C LYS A 6 -4.32 -33.36 29.04
N ILE A 7 -3.14 -33.93 29.31
CA ILE A 7 -1.85 -33.29 28.99
C ILE A 7 -1.68 -33.10 27.48
N LEU A 8 -2.03 -34.10 26.67
CA LEU A 8 -1.94 -33.99 25.20
C LEU A 8 -2.87 -32.91 24.64
N ILE A 9 -4.10 -32.79 25.17
CA ILE A 9 -5.05 -31.75 24.75
C ILE A 9 -4.53 -30.36 25.11
N VAL A 10 -4.01 -30.18 26.33
CA VAL A 10 -3.46 -28.88 26.78
C VAL A 10 -2.21 -28.53 25.97
N CYS A 11 -1.31 -29.48 25.72
CA CYS A 11 -0.14 -29.23 24.87
C CYS A 11 -0.53 -28.84 23.44
N SER A 12 -1.52 -29.52 22.84
CA SER A 12 -2.03 -29.17 21.51
C SER A 12 -2.62 -27.75 21.47
N LEU A 13 -3.37 -27.36 22.50
CA LEU A 13 -3.97 -26.03 22.60
C LEU A 13 -2.90 -24.93 22.72
N VAL A 14 -1.91 -25.13 23.58
CA VAL A 14 -0.80 -24.18 23.79
C VAL A 14 0.04 -24.05 22.52
N LEU A 15 0.32 -25.16 21.84
CA LEU A 15 1.10 -25.17 20.59
C LEU A 15 0.39 -24.38 19.47
N ASN A 16 -0.94 -24.51 19.37
CA ASN A 16 -1.72 -23.75 18.40
C ASN A 16 -1.74 -22.24 18.70
N ILE A 17 -1.86 -21.83 19.97
CA ILE A 17 -1.79 -20.42 20.36
C ILE A 17 -0.40 -19.83 20.06
N LEU A 18 0.67 -20.61 20.31
CA LEU A 18 2.05 -20.23 19.98
C LEU A 18 2.27 -20.10 18.47
N LEU A 19 1.72 -21.02 17.66
CA LEU A 19 1.79 -20.95 16.20
C LEU A 19 1.05 -19.72 15.65
N ILE A 20 -0.14 -19.41 16.17
CA ILE A 20 -0.90 -18.22 15.78
C ILE A 20 -0.12 -16.95 16.15
N GLY A 21 0.45 -16.89 17.35
CA GLY A 21 1.29 -15.77 17.79
C GLY A 21 2.56 -15.61 16.94
N PHE A 22 3.20 -16.71 16.55
CA PHE A 22 4.41 -16.71 15.73
C PHE A 22 4.14 -16.29 14.28
N VAL A 23 3.07 -16.81 13.67
CA VAL A 23 2.66 -16.43 12.30
C VAL A 23 2.21 -14.96 12.27
N THR A 24 1.41 -14.52 13.26
CA THR A 24 0.97 -13.12 13.35
C THR A 24 2.13 -12.17 13.64
N GLY A 25 3.13 -12.60 14.42
CA GLY A 25 4.30 -11.79 14.78
C GLY A 25 5.37 -11.66 13.68
N ASP A 26 5.77 -12.76 13.04
CA ASP A 26 6.91 -12.75 12.09
C ASP A 26 6.47 -12.38 10.65
N VAL A 27 5.26 -12.77 10.23
CA VAL A 27 4.70 -12.36 8.92
C VAL A 27 4.33 -10.87 8.93
N SER A 28 3.88 -10.34 10.07
CA SER A 28 3.56 -8.92 10.17
C SER A 28 4.77 -7.99 10.20
N HIS A 29 5.98 -8.46 10.53
CA HIS A 29 7.16 -7.60 10.46
C HIS A 29 7.86 -7.63 9.09
N ARG A 30 7.83 -8.76 8.37
CA ARG A 30 8.54 -8.88 7.09
C ARG A 30 7.76 -8.33 5.90
N PHE A 31 6.42 -8.41 5.90
CA PHE A 31 5.60 -7.87 4.81
C PHE A 31 5.11 -6.42 5.01
N PHE A 32 5.22 -5.88 6.24
CA PHE A 32 4.81 -4.50 6.54
C PHE A 32 5.97 -3.49 6.49
N LYS A 33 7.19 -3.91 6.16
CA LYS A 33 8.21 -3.00 5.64
C LYS A 33 7.82 -2.57 4.23
N VAL A 34 6.78 -1.74 4.13
CA VAL A 34 6.59 -0.81 3.01
C VAL A 34 7.61 0.32 3.17
N ASP A 35 8.90 -0.04 3.19
CA ASP A 35 10.03 0.91 3.20
C ASP A 35 10.43 1.33 1.77
N SER A 36 9.61 0.99 0.76
CA SER A 36 9.80 1.41 -0.63
C SER A 36 9.56 2.91 -0.88
N PHE A 37 9.16 3.68 0.15
CA PHE A 37 9.02 5.14 0.06
C PHE A 37 10.34 5.93 0.16
N ARG A 38 11.50 5.27 0.31
CA ARG A 38 12.80 5.95 0.52
C ARG A 38 13.64 6.19 -0.74
N LYS A 39 13.16 5.89 -1.94
CA LYS A 39 13.82 6.44 -3.15
C LYS A 39 13.31 7.85 -3.39
N LYS A 40 14.24 8.83 -3.42
CA LYS A 40 13.94 10.22 -3.75
C LYS A 40 13.09 10.25 -5.02
N PRO A 41 11.99 11.02 -5.06
CA PRO A 41 11.24 11.19 -6.30
C PRO A 41 12.25 11.62 -7.39
N PRO A 42 12.07 11.16 -8.64
CA PRO A 42 12.90 11.65 -9.74
C PRO A 42 12.92 13.18 -9.68
N LYS A 43 14.06 13.83 -9.91
CA LYS A 43 14.08 15.30 -9.87
C LYS A 43 13.10 15.81 -10.94
N LEU A 44 12.24 16.76 -10.60
CA LEU A 44 11.45 17.44 -11.62
C LEU A 44 12.46 18.06 -12.59
N SER A 45 12.30 17.77 -13.88
CA SER A 45 13.24 18.23 -14.90
C SER A 45 13.36 19.76 -14.86
N VAL A 46 14.55 20.27 -15.20
CA VAL A 46 15.00 21.70 -15.27
C VAL A 46 14.06 22.65 -16.06
N LYS A 47 12.95 22.15 -16.61
CA LYS A 47 11.99 22.87 -17.45
C LYS A 47 10.80 23.48 -16.72
N LEU A 48 10.56 23.17 -15.43
CA LEU A 48 9.60 23.94 -14.63
C LEU A 48 10.32 25.09 -13.93
N SER A 49 9.65 26.25 -13.86
CA SER A 49 10.07 27.29 -12.92
C SER A 49 10.06 26.73 -11.48
N PRO A 50 11.02 27.11 -10.62
CA PRO A 50 11.07 26.65 -9.23
C PRO A 50 9.75 26.83 -8.46
N GLU A 51 9.02 27.90 -8.75
CA GLU A 51 7.72 28.18 -8.12
C GLU A 51 6.65 27.16 -8.52
N LYS A 52 6.61 26.77 -9.80
CA LYS A 52 5.64 25.81 -10.34
C LYS A 52 5.97 24.39 -9.95
N GLU A 53 7.26 24.06 -9.86
CA GLU A 53 7.73 22.80 -9.27
C GLU A 53 7.30 22.69 -7.82
N LYS A 54 7.56 23.73 -7.01
CA LYS A 54 7.15 23.75 -5.60
C LYS A 54 5.64 23.61 -5.46
N LEU A 55 4.86 24.37 -6.23
CA LEU A 55 3.40 24.27 -6.25
C LEU A 55 2.91 22.85 -6.49
N PHE A 56 3.49 22.17 -7.49
CA PHE A 56 3.13 20.78 -7.78
C PHE A 56 3.49 19.84 -6.63
N LEU A 57 4.72 19.93 -6.09
CA LEU A 57 5.17 19.08 -4.98
C LEU A 57 4.30 19.27 -3.72
N ASP A 58 3.98 20.51 -3.37
CA ASP A 58 3.11 20.85 -2.23
C ASP A 58 1.70 20.28 -2.45
N THR A 59 1.18 20.33 -3.69
CA THR A 59 -0.11 19.74 -4.05
C THR A 59 -0.09 18.21 -3.85
N ILE A 60 0.96 17.54 -4.31
CA ILE A 60 1.12 16.08 -4.13
C ILE A 60 1.28 15.71 -2.66
N GLU A 61 2.01 16.51 -1.88
CA GLU A 61 2.16 16.30 -0.44
C GLU A 61 0.83 16.43 0.29
N LYS A 62 0.02 17.45 -0.04
CA LYS A 62 -1.33 17.60 0.51
C LYS A 62 -2.21 16.38 0.22
N VAL A 63 -2.24 15.92 -1.03
CA VAL A 63 -2.98 14.70 -1.41
C VAL A 63 -2.46 13.49 -0.65
N ARG A 64 -1.15 13.38 -0.44
CA ARG A 64 -0.56 12.30 0.36
C ARG A 64 -1.06 12.35 1.80
N LEU A 65 -1.13 13.52 2.42
CA LEU A 65 -1.65 13.68 3.78
C LEU A 65 -3.15 13.34 3.85
N GLU A 66 -3.95 13.83 2.91
CA GLU A 66 -5.40 13.53 2.81
C GLU A 66 -5.64 12.01 2.63
N ASN A 67 -4.80 11.34 1.85
CA ASN A 67 -4.86 9.89 1.65
C ASN A 67 -4.32 9.07 2.83
N ARG A 68 -3.86 9.68 3.92
CA ARG A 68 -3.33 8.92 5.07
C ARG A 68 -4.39 7.98 5.67
N SER A 69 -5.62 8.47 5.81
CA SER A 69 -6.75 7.66 6.31
C SER A 69 -7.04 6.48 5.37
N ILE A 70 -7.11 6.74 4.06
CA ILE A 70 -7.33 5.70 3.04
C ILE A 70 -6.22 4.63 3.10
N ARG A 71 -4.96 5.05 3.27
CA ARG A 71 -3.83 4.12 3.42
C ARG A 71 -3.93 3.23 4.66
N ASN A 72 -4.40 3.78 5.78
CA ASN A 72 -4.65 2.99 6.99
C ASN A 72 -5.77 1.97 6.75
N GLN A 73 -6.89 2.40 6.15
CA GLN A 73 -7.99 1.49 5.80
C GLN A 73 -7.56 0.38 4.83
N MET A 74 -6.69 0.69 3.86
CA MET A 74 -6.11 -0.33 2.98
C MET A 74 -5.22 -1.31 3.73
N LYS A 75 -4.48 -0.87 4.75
CA LYS A 75 -3.67 -1.74 5.61
C LYS A 75 -4.57 -2.71 6.38
N GLU A 76 -5.59 -2.19 7.06
CA GLU A 76 -6.57 -2.99 7.79
C GLU A 76 -7.32 -3.98 6.88
N THR A 77 -7.72 -3.54 5.69
CA THR A 77 -8.40 -4.39 4.70
C THR A 77 -7.49 -5.54 4.24
N ARG A 78 -6.19 -5.29 4.04
CA ARG A 78 -5.23 -6.37 3.72
C ARG A 78 -5.05 -7.34 4.87
N GLU A 79 -4.97 -6.86 6.11
CA GLU A 79 -4.88 -7.71 7.29
C GLU A 79 -6.07 -8.66 7.38
N LYS A 80 -7.29 -8.16 7.13
CA LYS A 80 -8.50 -9.00 7.08
C LYS A 80 -8.47 -10.04 5.96
N ILE A 81 -8.06 -9.65 4.76
CA ILE A 81 -7.89 -10.60 3.64
C ILE A 81 -6.93 -11.72 4.05
N PHE A 82 -5.82 -11.39 4.69
CA PHE A 82 -4.87 -12.40 5.17
C PHE A 82 -5.47 -13.28 6.27
N SER A 83 -6.23 -12.71 7.21
CA SER A 83 -6.94 -13.51 8.22
C SER A 83 -7.91 -14.51 7.60
N ILE A 84 -8.61 -14.13 6.52
CA ILE A 84 -9.53 -15.04 5.80
C ILE A 84 -8.76 -16.16 5.09
N LEU A 85 -7.61 -15.84 4.49
CA LEU A 85 -6.79 -16.82 3.76
C LEU A 85 -6.13 -17.88 4.67
N ILE A 86 -5.83 -17.53 5.92
CA ILE A 86 -5.23 -18.47 6.90
C ILE A 86 -6.26 -19.15 7.81
N ALA A 87 -7.54 -18.84 7.64
CA ALA A 87 -8.61 -19.44 8.43
C ALA A 87 -8.71 -20.95 8.12
N PRO A 88 -9.14 -21.78 9.09
CA PRO A 88 -9.31 -23.22 8.88
C PRO A 88 -10.27 -23.58 7.72
N GLU A 89 -11.29 -22.75 7.54
CA GLU A 89 -12.21 -22.81 6.40
C GLU A 89 -12.13 -21.49 5.63
N PHE A 90 -12.05 -21.59 4.31
CA PHE A 90 -11.98 -20.43 3.44
C PHE A 90 -13.39 -19.86 3.21
N ASP A 91 -13.61 -18.64 3.68
CA ASP A 91 -14.83 -17.88 3.39
C ASP A 91 -14.64 -17.04 2.11
N GLU A 92 -15.08 -17.60 0.99
CA GLU A 92 -15.04 -16.96 -0.32
C GLU A 92 -15.78 -15.61 -0.34
N THR A 93 -16.93 -15.53 0.32
CA THR A 93 -17.77 -14.33 0.31
C THR A 93 -17.13 -13.17 1.10
N ALA A 94 -16.52 -13.48 2.24
CA ALA A 94 -15.77 -12.51 3.02
C ALA A 94 -14.52 -12.03 2.27
N TYR A 95 -13.83 -12.96 1.60
CA TYR A 95 -12.65 -12.63 0.78
C TYR A 95 -13.02 -11.67 -0.34
N GLU A 96 -14.05 -11.98 -1.13
CA GLU A 96 -14.51 -11.14 -2.24
C GLU A 96 -14.91 -9.73 -1.76
N SER A 97 -15.61 -9.65 -0.63
CA SER A 97 -16.03 -8.39 -0.04
C SER A 97 -14.85 -7.49 0.34
N GLU A 98 -13.86 -8.03 1.08
CA GLU A 98 -12.68 -7.25 1.48
C GLU A 98 -11.76 -6.97 0.28
N ALA A 99 -11.65 -7.86 -0.70
CA ALA A 99 -10.93 -7.61 -1.95
C ALA A 99 -11.56 -6.46 -2.76
N LYS A 100 -12.88 -6.44 -2.89
CA LYS A 100 -13.62 -5.36 -3.55
C LYS A 100 -13.38 -4.02 -2.84
N LYS A 101 -13.47 -4.01 -1.51
CA LYS A 101 -13.17 -2.82 -0.70
C LYS A 101 -11.74 -2.31 -0.93
N LEU A 102 -10.76 -3.21 -1.02
CA LEU A 102 -9.38 -2.83 -1.30
C LEU A 102 -9.25 -2.17 -2.69
N HIS A 103 -9.96 -2.68 -3.69
CA HIS A 103 -10.00 -2.09 -5.04
C HIS A 103 -10.63 -0.69 -5.04
N GLU A 104 -11.74 -0.51 -4.33
CA GLU A 104 -12.43 0.78 -4.19
C GLU A 104 -11.52 1.82 -3.52
N LEU A 105 -10.88 1.47 -2.40
CA LEU A 105 -9.94 2.35 -1.70
C LEU A 105 -8.75 2.76 -2.60
N ARG A 106 -8.23 1.81 -3.38
CA ARG A 106 -7.18 2.10 -4.36
C ARG A 106 -7.67 3.07 -5.44
N GLY A 107 -8.90 2.88 -5.92
CA GLY A 107 -9.55 3.76 -6.88
C GLY A 107 -9.66 5.20 -6.38
N LEU A 108 -10.16 5.37 -5.15
CA LEU A 108 -10.28 6.68 -4.49
C LEU A 108 -8.94 7.41 -4.39
N MET A 109 -7.88 6.70 -3.96
CA MET A 109 -6.55 7.28 -3.87
C MET A 109 -6.01 7.74 -5.24
N MET A 110 -6.21 6.93 -6.29
CA MET A 110 -5.81 7.29 -7.66
C MET A 110 -6.63 8.46 -8.20
N GLN A 111 -7.93 8.51 -7.89
CA GLN A 111 -8.82 9.60 -8.29
C GLN A 111 -8.40 10.93 -7.67
N GLN A 112 -8.07 10.96 -6.38
CA GLN A 112 -7.58 12.18 -5.71
C GLN A 112 -6.28 12.69 -6.33
N LEU A 113 -5.33 11.78 -6.60
CA LEU A 113 -4.07 12.13 -7.27
C LEU A 113 -4.31 12.66 -8.69
N SER A 114 -5.21 12.03 -9.44
CA SER A 114 -5.58 12.44 -10.80
C SER A 114 -6.22 13.83 -10.81
N ASN A 115 -7.16 14.08 -9.89
CA ASN A 115 -7.81 15.38 -9.74
C ASN A 115 -6.82 16.48 -9.37
N ALA A 116 -5.93 16.23 -8.41
CA ALA A 116 -4.90 17.19 -8.04
C ALA A 116 -3.95 17.50 -9.20
N THR A 117 -3.51 16.47 -9.92
CA THR A 117 -2.66 16.63 -11.12
C THR A 117 -3.36 17.47 -12.18
N LYS A 118 -4.66 17.24 -12.42
CA LYS A 118 -5.49 18.02 -13.34
C LYS A 118 -5.56 19.49 -12.92
N GLU A 119 -5.80 19.78 -11.64
CA GLU A 119 -5.87 21.16 -11.14
C GLU A 119 -4.52 21.89 -11.23
N THR A 120 -3.40 21.21 -10.98
CA THR A 120 -2.06 21.80 -11.21
C THR A 120 -1.83 22.05 -12.70
N ALA A 121 -2.16 21.09 -13.57
CA ALA A 121 -1.92 21.19 -15.01
C ALA A 121 -2.69 22.35 -15.68
N LYS A 122 -3.86 22.74 -15.15
CA LYS A 122 -4.59 23.93 -15.62
C LYS A 122 -3.82 25.24 -15.44
N GLN A 123 -2.92 25.29 -14.45
CA GLN A 123 -2.13 26.48 -14.12
C GLN A 123 -0.79 26.54 -14.89
N PHE A 124 -0.54 25.54 -15.73
CA PHE A 124 0.70 25.37 -16.49
C PHE A 124 0.44 25.66 -17.96
N ASN A 125 1.43 26.25 -18.63
CA ASN A 125 1.45 26.37 -20.09
C ASN A 125 1.75 25.01 -20.77
N GLU A 126 1.78 24.97 -22.09
CA GLU A 126 1.98 23.72 -22.83
C GLU A 126 3.35 23.06 -22.55
N GLU A 127 4.43 23.83 -22.51
CA GLU A 127 5.78 23.32 -22.26
C GLU A 127 5.92 22.76 -20.83
N GLU A 128 5.34 23.45 -19.86
CA GLU A 128 5.27 23.02 -18.46
C GLU A 128 4.46 21.73 -18.31
N ARG A 129 3.33 21.59 -19.03
CA ARG A 129 2.55 20.35 -19.06
C ARG A 129 3.34 19.20 -19.69
N LYS A 130 4.14 19.44 -20.74
CA LYS A 130 5.04 18.43 -21.33
C LYS A 130 6.09 17.96 -20.31
N ALA A 131 6.69 18.88 -19.57
CA ALA A 131 7.66 18.55 -18.52
C ALA A 131 7.01 17.76 -17.37
N LEU A 132 5.81 18.15 -16.94
CA LEU A 132 5.01 17.42 -15.95
C LEU A 132 4.71 15.98 -16.43
N ALA A 133 4.34 15.80 -17.70
CA ALA A 133 4.05 14.49 -18.27
C ALA A 133 5.27 13.55 -18.26
N VAL A 134 6.47 14.08 -18.59
CA VAL A 134 7.74 13.33 -18.51
C VAL A 134 8.00 12.88 -17.07
N TYR A 135 7.88 13.80 -16.11
CA TYR A 135 8.04 13.47 -14.70
C TYR A 135 7.09 12.36 -14.23
N LEU A 136 5.80 12.46 -14.57
CA LEU A 136 4.81 11.44 -14.20
C LEU A 136 5.15 10.07 -14.78
N LYS A 137 5.59 10.02 -16.05
CA LYS A 137 6.03 8.80 -16.73
C LYS A 137 7.22 8.16 -16.01
N ASP A 138 8.21 8.96 -15.60
CA ASP A 138 9.40 8.45 -14.91
C ASP A 138 9.07 7.96 -13.50
N SER A 139 8.22 8.69 -12.77
CA SER A 139 7.73 8.26 -11.45
C SER A 139 6.94 6.93 -11.51
N ALA A 140 6.25 6.68 -12.62
CA ALA A 140 5.51 5.43 -12.85
C ALA A 140 6.42 4.25 -13.26
N ARG A 141 7.57 4.53 -13.88
CA ARG A 141 8.60 3.51 -14.18
C ARG A 141 9.34 3.09 -12.92
N SER A 142 9.80 4.06 -12.13
CA SER A 142 10.51 3.77 -10.86
C SER A 142 9.67 2.90 -9.91
N ARG A 143 8.35 3.11 -9.83
CA ARG A 143 7.44 2.25 -9.06
C ARG A 143 7.35 0.82 -9.58
N ARG A 144 7.46 0.59 -10.89
CA ARG A 144 7.43 -0.75 -11.48
C ARG A 144 8.72 -1.53 -11.25
N ASP A 145 9.85 -0.85 -11.29
CA ASP A 145 11.15 -1.50 -11.10
C ASP A 145 11.34 -1.97 -9.64
N ILE A 146 10.80 -1.21 -8.67
CA ILE A 146 10.75 -1.64 -7.25
C ILE A 146 9.95 -2.94 -7.08
N SER A 147 8.81 -3.07 -7.77
CA SER A 147 7.99 -4.30 -7.71
C SER A 147 8.68 -5.54 -8.31
N LYS A 148 9.75 -5.39 -9.09
CA LYS A 148 10.52 -6.52 -9.64
C LYS A 148 11.60 -7.00 -8.67
N ASP A 149 12.29 -6.08 -7.99
CA ASP A 149 13.33 -6.42 -7.00
C ASP A 149 12.73 -7.15 -5.77
N ASP A 150 11.53 -6.75 -5.33
CA ASP A 150 10.84 -7.38 -4.19
C ASP A 150 10.32 -8.81 -4.49
N ARG A 151 10.44 -9.30 -5.74
CA ARG A 151 10.01 -10.67 -6.13
C ARG A 151 11.15 -11.67 -6.20
N THR A 152 12.40 -11.24 -6.00
CA THR A 152 13.59 -12.09 -6.18
C THR A 152 14.27 -12.51 -4.87
N HIS A 153 13.60 -12.31 -3.72
CA HIS A 153 14.06 -12.74 -2.39
C HIS A 153 12.93 -13.37 -1.60
#